data_AF-A0A1G6LCI0-F1
#
_entry.id   AF-A0A1G6LCI0-F1
#
_cell.length_a   1.000
_cell.length_b   1.000
_cell.length_c   1.000
_cell.angle_alpha   90.00
_cell.angle_beta   90.00
_cell.angle_gamma   90.00
#
_symmetry.space_group_name_H-M   'P 1'
#
loop_
_entity.id
_entity.type
_entity.pdbx_description
1 polymer ?
#
loop_
_entity_poly.entity_id
_entity_poly.type
_entity_poly.pdbx_seq_one_letter_code
_entity_poly.pdbx_strand_id
1 'polypeptide(L)'
;MTKENRLDPQTAYLQAAPAQYINEKGILKKAGAYVSEWGGRVLISGGVRALNAAEKDLIASLDENNIYWEKNIFKGEVSQSNINIIKEKAKKMKANLIIGVGGGKAIDN
;
A
#
# COMPACT_ATOMS: atom_id res chain seq x y z
N MET A 1 -37.15 10.42 -13.88
CA MET A 1 -37.14 9.77 -12.56
C MET A 1 -36.32 8.49 -12.66
N THR A 2 -35.03 8.56 -12.34
CA THR A 2 -34.15 7.40 -12.24
C THR A 2 -34.55 6.59 -11.01
N LYS A 3 -34.94 5.32 -11.20
CA LYS A 3 -35.17 4.39 -10.09
C LYS A 3 -33.85 4.21 -9.34
N GLU A 4 -33.77 4.69 -8.10
CA GLU A 4 -32.69 4.31 -7.19
C GLU A 4 -32.78 2.79 -7.00
N ASN A 5 -31.77 2.06 -7.48
CA ASN A 5 -31.59 0.65 -7.14
C ASN A 5 -31.21 0.57 -5.66
N ARG A 6 -32.22 0.55 -4.79
CA ARG A 6 -32.05 0.25 -3.37
C ARG A 6 -31.72 -1.23 -3.22
N LEU A 7 -30.53 -1.51 -2.68
CA LEU A 7 -30.12 -2.86 -2.29
C LEU A 7 -31.02 -3.35 -1.15
N ASP A 8 -31.64 -4.51 -1.33
CA ASP A 8 -32.42 -5.19 -0.28
C ASP A 8 -31.44 -5.84 0.72
N PRO A 9 -31.38 -5.41 1.99
CA PRO A 9 -30.44 -5.94 2.97
C PRO A 9 -30.64 -7.43 3.32
N GLN A 10 -31.78 -8.03 2.96
CA GLN A 10 -32.06 -9.46 3.20
C GLN A 10 -31.60 -10.36 2.05
N THR A 11 -31.43 -9.82 0.83
CA THR A 11 -31.11 -10.61 -0.36
C THR A 11 -29.91 -10.09 -1.15
N ALA A 12 -29.43 -8.88 -0.86
CA ALA A 12 -28.28 -8.29 -1.53
C ALA A 12 -26.98 -8.94 -1.02
N TYR A 13 -26.28 -9.60 -1.94
CA TYR A 13 -24.92 -10.07 -1.71
C TYR A 13 -23.94 -9.12 -2.40
N LEU A 14 -23.11 -8.44 -1.61
CA LEU A 14 -22.02 -7.60 -2.08
C LEU A 14 -20.70 -8.36 -1.88
N GLN A 15 -20.07 -8.78 -2.97
CA GLN A 15 -18.75 -9.38 -2.93
C GLN A 15 -17.69 -8.30 -3.13
N ALA A 16 -16.85 -8.10 -2.11
CA ALA A 16 -15.68 -7.24 -2.18
C ALA A 16 -14.42 -8.07 -1.89
N ALA A 17 -13.40 -7.91 -2.72
CA ALA A 17 -12.12 -8.58 -2.56
C ALA A 17 -10.98 -7.66 -3.07
N PRO A 18 -9.73 -7.87 -2.62
CA PRO A 18 -8.58 -7.22 -3.24
C PRO A 18 -8.51 -7.53 -4.73
N ALA A 19 -8.05 -6.58 -5.54
CA ALA A 19 -7.87 -6.79 -6.98
C ALA A 19 -6.82 -7.87 -7.28
N GLN A 20 -5.83 -8.02 -6.42
CA GLN A 20 -4.76 -9.01 -6.54
C GLN A 20 -4.30 -9.47 -5.15
N TYR A 21 -4.10 -10.77 -4.96
CA TYR A 21 -3.53 -11.36 -3.74
C TYR A 21 -2.46 -12.38 -4.13
N ILE A 22 -1.27 -12.24 -3.55
CA ILE A 22 -0.12 -13.10 -3.85
C ILE A 22 0.54 -13.50 -2.54
N ASN A 23 0.68 -14.81 -2.35
CA ASN A 23 1.35 -15.37 -1.18
C ASN A 23 2.30 -16.48 -1.64
N GLU A 24 3.59 -16.18 -1.61
CA GLU A 24 4.62 -17.15 -1.91
C GLU A 24 5.90 -16.84 -1.15
N LYS A 25 6.74 -17.86 -0.98
CA LYS A 25 8.06 -17.70 -0.36
C LYS A 25 8.93 -16.79 -1.25
N GLY A 26 9.44 -15.71 -0.66
CA GLY A 26 10.35 -14.79 -1.33
C GLY A 26 9.67 -13.76 -2.24
N ILE A 27 8.35 -13.56 -2.09
CA ILE A 27 7.57 -12.61 -2.91
C ILE A 27 8.18 -11.20 -2.96
N LEU A 28 8.85 -10.74 -1.89
CA LEU A 28 9.46 -9.40 -1.86
C LEU A 28 10.51 -9.20 -2.97
N LYS A 29 11.23 -10.25 -3.38
CA LYS A 29 12.21 -10.20 -4.47
C LYS A 29 11.57 -10.04 -5.85
N LYS A 30 10.27 -10.34 -5.96
CA LYS A 30 9.47 -10.18 -7.19
C LYS A 30 8.50 -9.00 -7.09
N ALA A 31 8.49 -8.28 -5.97
CA ALA A 31 7.50 -7.25 -5.69
C ALA A 31 7.49 -6.15 -6.76
N GLY A 32 8.66 -5.73 -7.26
CA GLY A 32 8.77 -4.70 -8.28
C GLY A 32 8.01 -5.03 -9.57
N ALA A 33 8.02 -6.29 -10.01
CA ALA A 33 7.28 -6.71 -11.19
C ALA A 33 5.77 -6.48 -11.01
N TYR A 34 5.21 -6.92 -9.88
CA TYR A 34 3.79 -6.70 -9.57
C TYR A 34 3.46 -5.23 -9.34
N VAL A 35 4.30 -4.51 -8.59
CA VAL A 35 4.10 -3.09 -8.26
C VAL A 35 4.10 -2.22 -9.52
N SER A 36 4.93 -2.54 -10.50
CA SER A 36 5.04 -1.80 -11.77
C SER A 36 3.73 -1.77 -12.59
N GLU A 37 2.85 -2.76 -12.40
CA GLU A 37 1.53 -2.80 -13.05
C GLU A 37 0.59 -1.70 -12.51
N TRP A 38 0.85 -1.20 -11.30
CA TRP A 38 0.01 -0.22 -10.60
C TRP A 38 0.60 1.19 -10.57
N GLY A 39 1.94 1.32 -10.59
CA GLY A 39 2.59 2.62 -10.53
C GLY A 39 4.12 2.57 -10.54
N GLY A 40 4.74 3.72 -10.86
CA GLY A 40 6.19 3.89 -10.95
C GLY A 40 6.79 4.87 -9.93
N ARG A 41 5.96 5.47 -9.06
CA ARG A 41 6.38 6.38 -7.98
C ARG A 41 5.69 6.00 -6.68
N VAL A 42 6.46 5.42 -5.76
CA VAL A 42 5.91 4.70 -4.61
C VAL A 42 6.36 5.29 -3.29
N LEU A 43 5.42 5.60 -2.40
CA LEU A 43 5.73 5.88 -1.00
C LEU A 43 5.63 4.59 -0.18
N ILE A 44 6.73 4.14 0.40
CA ILE A 44 6.76 2.99 1.30
C ILE A 44 6.54 3.51 2.73
N SER A 45 5.48 3.07 3.40
CA SER A 45 5.16 3.46 4.78
C SER A 45 5.13 2.22 5.68
N GLY A 46 5.82 2.27 6.81
CA GLY A 46 5.83 1.13 7.73
C GLY A 46 6.49 1.41 9.06
N GLY A 47 6.28 0.50 10.01
CA GLY A 47 6.97 0.54 11.31
C GLY A 47 8.43 0.13 11.17
N VAL A 48 9.31 0.66 12.03
CA VAL A 48 10.77 0.44 11.99
C VAL A 48 11.13 -1.04 11.85
N ARG A 49 10.56 -1.92 12.71
CA ARG A 49 10.85 -3.36 12.68
C ARG A 49 10.43 -4.03 11.38
N ALA A 50 9.26 -3.67 10.86
CA ALA A 50 8.71 -4.26 9.64
C ALA A 50 9.51 -3.82 8.41
N LEU A 51 9.84 -2.52 8.33
CA LEU A 51 10.71 -2.00 7.29
C LEU A 51 12.07 -2.69 7.33
N ASN A 52 12.74 -2.75 8.49
CA ASN A 52 14.05 -3.42 8.59
C ASN A 52 14.03 -4.88 8.12
N ALA A 53 12.90 -5.58 8.27
CA ALA A 53 12.76 -6.97 7.82
C ALA A 53 12.51 -7.11 6.31
N ALA A 54 11.83 -6.15 5.68
CA ALA A 54 11.40 -6.23 4.28
C ALA A 54 12.28 -5.41 3.31
N GLU A 55 12.91 -4.35 3.82
CA GLU A 55 13.49 -3.25 3.05
C GLU A 55 14.51 -3.71 2.02
N LYS A 56 15.43 -4.61 2.40
CA LYS A 56 16.50 -5.08 1.52
C LYS A 56 15.95 -5.73 0.24
N ASP A 57 15.08 -6.72 0.37
CA ASP A 57 14.55 -7.47 -0.78
C ASP A 57 13.53 -6.62 -1.56
N LEU A 58 12.72 -5.81 -0.85
CA LEU A 58 11.73 -4.94 -1.49
C LEU A 58 12.38 -3.86 -2.35
N ILE A 59 13.33 -3.09 -1.81
CA ILE A 59 14.00 -2.00 -2.55
C ILE A 59 14.75 -2.56 -3.76
N ALA A 60 15.51 -3.66 -3.58
CA ALA A 60 16.22 -4.27 -4.69
C ALA A 60 15.27 -4.62 -5.85
N SER A 61 14.11 -5.21 -5.53
CA SER A 61 13.10 -5.54 -6.53
C SER A 61 12.48 -4.30 -7.19
N LEU A 62 12.24 -3.22 -6.42
CA LEU A 62 11.72 -1.96 -6.96
C LEU A 62 12.73 -1.28 -7.90
N ASP A 63 14.00 -1.23 -7.50
CA ASP A 63 15.09 -0.64 -8.28
C ASP A 63 15.31 -1.40 -9.60
N GLU A 64 15.31 -2.74 -9.56
CA GLU A 64 15.38 -3.62 -10.75
C GLU A 64 14.26 -3.34 -11.77
N ASN A 65 13.11 -2.84 -11.29
CA ASN A 65 11.95 -2.52 -12.14
C ASN A 65 11.82 -1.00 -12.41
N ASN A 66 12.87 -0.20 -12.16
CA ASN A 66 12.91 1.24 -12.38
C ASN A 66 11.81 2.03 -11.66
N ILE A 67 11.40 1.55 -10.48
CA ILE A 67 10.38 2.20 -9.67
C ILE A 67 11.06 3.21 -8.74
N TYR A 68 10.67 4.49 -8.84
CA TYR A 68 11.14 5.50 -7.90
C TYR A 68 10.41 5.34 -6.57
N TRP A 69 11.15 5.34 -5.47
CA TRP A 69 10.57 5.17 -4.14
C TRP A 69 11.15 6.14 -3.10
N GLU A 70 10.34 6.46 -2.10
CA GLU A 70 10.77 7.11 -0.86
C GLU A 70 10.20 6.34 0.33
N LYS A 71 10.84 6.48 1.50
CA LYS A 71 10.44 5.80 2.72
C LYS A 71 9.86 6.76 3.76
N ASN A 72 8.74 6.37 4.34
CA ASN A 72 8.15 6.97 5.52
C ASN A 72 8.17 5.98 6.69
N ILE A 73 8.83 6.37 7.78
CA ILE A 73 8.78 5.59 9.02
C ILE A 73 7.55 6.06 9.80
N PHE A 74 6.60 5.15 9.96
CA PHE A 74 5.45 5.34 10.84
C PHE A 74 5.84 5.02 12.30
N LYS A 75 5.38 5.86 13.22
CA LYS A 75 5.54 5.69 14.67
C LYS A 75 4.23 6.03 15.39
N GLY A 76 3.95 5.29 16.46
CA GLY A 76 2.79 5.55 17.33
C GLY A 76 1.51 4.89 16.83
N GLU A 77 0.43 5.65 16.82
CA GLU A 77 -0.94 5.17 16.58
C GLU A 77 -1.50 5.64 15.24
N VAL A 78 -2.53 4.94 14.76
CA VAL A 78 -3.35 5.41 13.63
C VAL A 78 -4.01 6.72 14.03
N SER A 79 -3.64 7.80 13.35
CA SER A 79 -4.14 9.15 13.69
C SER A 79 -4.18 10.05 12.46
N GLN A 80 -5.07 11.05 12.49
CA GLN A 80 -5.18 12.03 11.41
C GLN A 80 -3.85 12.78 11.17
N SER A 81 -3.07 13.01 12.22
CA SER A 81 -1.74 13.62 12.11
C SER A 81 -0.79 12.76 11.28
N ASN A 82 -0.73 11.45 11.57
CA ASN A 82 0.11 10.51 10.82
C ASN A 82 -0.35 10.34 9.37
N ILE A 83 -1.67 10.24 9.14
CA ILE A 83 -2.26 10.21 7.80
C ILE A 83 -1.85 11.46 7.00
N ASN A 84 -1.92 12.65 7.62
CA ASN A 84 -1.55 13.90 6.96
C ASN A 84 -0.05 13.93 6.59
N ILE A 85 0.83 13.39 7.43
CA ILE A 85 2.27 13.29 7.11
C ILE A 85 2.49 12.40 5.88
N ILE A 86 1.83 11.23 5.83
CA ILE A 86 1.91 10.31 4.68
C ILE A 86 1.38 10.99 3.42
N LYS A 87 0.22 11.63 3.52
CA LYS A 87 -0.43 12.36 2.42
C LYS A 87 0.46 13.46 1.84
N GLU A 88 1.05 14.31 2.68
CA GLU A 88 1.89 15.41 2.21
C GLU A 88 3.21 14.91 1.61
N LYS A 89 3.79 13.84 2.17
CA LYS A 89 4.95 13.17 1.54
C LYS A 89 4.60 12.60 0.18
N ALA A 90 3.51 11.84 0.09
CA ALA A 90 3.04 11.23 -1.16
C ALA A 90 2.80 12.31 -2.24
N LYS A 91 2.14 13.41 -1.90
CA LYS A 91 1.96 14.55 -2.81
C LYS A 91 3.28 15.17 -3.26
N LYS A 92 4.19 15.45 -2.32
CA LYS A 92 5.48 16.10 -2.60
C LYS A 92 6.31 15.28 -3.59
N MET A 93 6.35 13.96 -3.39
CA MET A 93 7.06 13.04 -4.28
C MET A 93 6.25 12.61 -5.51
N LYS A 94 5.01 13.11 -5.66
CA LYS A 94 4.08 12.72 -6.73
C LYS A 94 3.89 11.19 -6.80
N ALA A 95 3.74 10.56 -5.63
CA ALA A 95 3.47 9.13 -5.55
C ALA A 95 2.13 8.81 -6.21
N ASN A 96 2.10 7.77 -7.03
CA ASN A 96 0.89 7.19 -7.60
C ASN A 96 0.50 5.88 -6.91
N LEU A 97 1.31 5.41 -5.96
CA LEU A 97 1.05 4.22 -5.17
C LEU A 97 1.67 4.34 -3.77
N ILE A 98 1.02 3.74 -2.77
CA ILE A 98 1.54 3.59 -1.41
C ILE A 98 1.72 2.10 -1.12
N ILE A 99 2.89 1.74 -0.58
CA ILE A 99 3.14 0.39 -0.05
C ILE A 99 3.14 0.47 1.48
N GLY A 100 2.17 -0.18 2.11
CA GLY A 100 2.13 -0.40 3.55
C GLY A 100 2.94 -1.63 3.95
N VAL A 101 3.87 -1.49 4.90
CA VAL A 101 4.72 -2.58 5.41
C VAL A 101 4.57 -2.73 6.92
N GLY A 102 3.96 -3.82 7.37
CA GLY A 102 3.84 -4.15 8.78
C GLY A 102 2.54 -4.88 9.14
N GLY A 103 2.11 -4.74 10.39
CA GLY A 103 0.81 -5.21 10.86
C GLY A 103 -0.30 -4.16 10.66
N GLY A 104 -1.48 -4.40 11.24
CA GLY A 104 -2.70 -3.58 11.04
C GLY A 104 -2.45 -2.08 11.09
N LYS A 105 -1.88 -1.56 12.19
CA LYS A 105 -1.61 -0.11 12.33
C LYS A 105 -0.73 0.48 11.22
N ALA A 106 0.21 -0.28 10.67
CA ALA A 106 1.06 0.22 9.59
C ALA A 106 0.33 0.24 8.24
N ILE A 107 -0.68 -0.62 8.07
CA ILE A 107 -1.47 -0.77 6.84
C ILE A 107 -2.70 0.16 6.87
N ASP A 108 -3.27 0.41 8.06
CA ASP A 108 -4.48 1.23 8.24
C ASP A 108 -4.23 2.76 8.15
N ASN A 109 -2.96 3.21 8.16
CA ASN A 109 -2.56 4.64 8.20
C ASN A 109 -2.46 5.31 6.83
#